data_AF-A0A7V3CEB5-F1
#
_entry.id   AF-A0A7V3CEB5-F1
#
_cell.length_a   1.000
_cell.length_b   1.000
_cell.length_c   1.000
_cell.angle_alpha   90.00
_cell.angle_beta   90.00
_cell.angle_gamma   90.00
#
_symmetry.space_group_name_H-M   'P 1'
#
loop_
_entity.id
_entity.type
_entity.pdbx_description
1 polymer ?
#
loop_
_entity_poly.entity_id
_entity_poly.type
_entity_poly.pdbx_seq_one_letter_code
_entity_poly.pdbx_strand_id
1 'polypeptide(L)' 'LQEAKVAVSPGIGFGEHGEGYVRFALVENVKRIKQAVQGIKKALNKR' A
#
# COMPACT_ATOMS: atom_id res chain seq x y z
N LEU A 1 1.82 -0.87 -7.15
CA LEU A 1 3.22 -1.11 -7.58
C LEU A 1 3.70 -0.16 -8.69
N GLN A 2 2.98 -0.03 -9.82
CA GLN A 2 3.47 0.76 -10.96
C GLN A 2 3.64 2.25 -10.66
N GLU A 3 2.66 2.87 -10.00
CA GLU A 3 2.64 4.32 -9.76
C GLU A 3 3.30 4.69 -8.42
N ALA A 4 2.79 4.14 -7.32
CA ALA A 4 3.27 4.48 -5.98
C ALA A 4 4.62 3.83 -5.62
N LYS A 5 5.09 2.83 -6.40
CA LYS A 5 6.27 2.00 -6.07
C LYS A 5 6.20 1.34 -4.68
N VAL A 6 4.98 1.03 -4.23
CA VAL A 6 4.71 0.29 -3.00
C VAL A 6 4.05 -1.05 -3.35
N ALA A 7 4.58 -2.13 -2.75
CA ALA A 7 3.97 -3.46 -2.78
C ALA A 7 2.96 -3.59 -1.62
N VAL A 8 1.85 -4.27 -1.89
CA VAL A 8 0.73 -4.46 -0.94
C VAL A 8 0.23 -5.90 -1.01
N SER A 9 -0.41 -6.37 0.05
CA SER A 9 -1.13 -7.65 0.02
C SER A 9 -2.59 -7.41 -0.38
N PRO A 10 -3.09 -7.99 -1.49
CA PRO A 10 -4.50 -7.92 -1.86
C PRO A 10 -5.39 -8.56 -0.80
N GLY A 11 -6.49 -7.91 -0.44
CA GLY A 11 -7.40 -8.36 0.61
C GLY A 11 -8.13 -9.67 0.28
N ILE A 12 -8.38 -9.95 -1.00
CA ILE A 12 -9.00 -11.21 -1.45
C ILE A 12 -8.22 -12.46 -1.01
N GLY A 13 -6.90 -12.34 -0.81
CA GLY A 13 -6.08 -13.42 -0.26
C GLY A 13 -6.40 -13.78 1.20
N PHE A 14 -7.30 -13.03 1.85
CA PHE A 14 -7.74 -13.22 3.24
C PHE A 14 -9.23 -13.60 3.36
N GLY A 15 -9.90 -13.88 2.23
CA GLY A 15 -11.32 -14.23 2.16
C GLY A 15 -12.14 -13.24 1.33
N GLU A 16 -13.36 -13.63 0.98
CA GLU A 16 -14.24 -12.89 0.07
C GLU A 16 -14.54 -11.46 0.56
N HIS A 17 -14.66 -11.27 1.87
CA HIS A 17 -14.89 -9.96 2.47
C HIS A 17 -13.69 -9.00 2.38
N GLY A 18 -12.53 -9.47 1.92
CA GLY A 18 -11.34 -8.65 1.69
C GLY A 18 -11.28 -8.04 0.28
N GLU A 19 -12.19 -8.38 -0.63
CA GLU A 19 -12.23 -7.81 -1.97
C GLU A 19 -12.38 -6.28 -1.93
N GLY A 20 -11.66 -5.57 -2.81
CA GLY A 20 -11.61 -4.10 -2.81
C GLY A 20 -10.71 -3.48 -1.73
N TYR A 21 -10.14 -4.27 -0.82
CA TYR A 21 -9.21 -3.79 0.20
C TYR A 21 -7.78 -4.29 0.00
N VAL A 22 -6.84 -3.65 0.67
CA VAL A 22 -5.44 -4.07 0.76
C VAL A 22 -4.95 -4.03 2.21
N ARG A 23 -3.99 -4.88 2.54
CA ARG A 23 -3.39 -4.94 3.89
C ARG A 23 -1.99 -4.33 3.90
N PHE A 24 -1.69 -3.59 4.97
CA PHE A 24 -0.36 -3.11 5.32
C PHE A 24 0.07 -3.69 6.67
N ALA A 25 1.37 -3.85 6.86
CA ALA A 25 1.98 -4.20 8.14
C ALA A 25 3.12 -3.22 8.44
N LEU A 26 3.24 -2.78 9.69
CA LEU A 26 4.27 -1.85 10.15
C LEU A 26 5.52 -2.60 10.64
N VAL A 27 6.07 -3.45 9.76
CA VAL A 27 7.21 -4.34 10.07
C VAL A 27 8.56 -3.77 9.62
N GLU A 28 8.54 -2.71 8.82
CA GLU A 28 9.73 -2.04 8.31
C GLU A 28 10.13 -0.84 9.18
N ASN A 29 11.35 -0.36 8.99
CA ASN A 29 11.81 0.83 9.71
C ASN A 29 11.07 2.11 9.26
N VAL A 30 11.08 3.12 10.15
CA VAL A 30 10.40 4.41 9.95
C VAL A 30 10.80 5.09 8.63
N LYS A 31 12.07 5.01 8.22
CA LYS A 31 12.54 5.62 6.97
C LYS A 31 11.83 5.00 5.76
N ARG A 32 11.75 3.67 5.70
CA ARG A 32 11.04 2.96 4.61
C ARG A 32 9.54 3.22 4.64
N ILE A 33 8.91 3.22 5.82
CA ILE A 33 7.49 3.54 5.96
C ILE A 33 7.21 4.96 5.43
N LYS A 34 8.03 5.95 5.78
CA LYS A 34 7.90 7.32 5.26
C LYS A 34 8.01 7.38 3.74
N GLN A 35 8.94 6.62 3.14
CA GLN A 35 9.06 6.54 1.68
C GLN A 35 7.81 5.97 1.02
N ALA A 36 7.26 4.88 1.57
CA ALA A 36 6.03 4.27 1.06
C ALA A 36 4.84 5.24 1.13
N VAL A 37 4.67 5.95 2.26
CA VAL A 37 3.60 6.96 2.44
C VAL A 37 3.72 8.08 1.41
N GLN A 38 4.93 8.57 1.12
CA GLN A 38 5.12 9.60 0.08
C GLN A 38 4.79 9.09 -1.32
N GLY A 39 5.13 7.84 -1.64
CA GLY A 39 4.75 7.19 -2.89
C GLY A 39 3.24 7.08 -3.06
N ILE A 40 2.54 6.64 -2.02
CA ILE A 40 1.07 6.54 -1.98
C ILE A 40 0.43 7.92 -2.15
N LYS A 41 0.88 8.93 -1.39
CA LYS A 41 0.35 10.30 -1.49
C LYS A 41 0.46 10.85 -2.90
N LYS A 42 1.58 10.64 -3.58
CA LYS A 42 1.78 11.08 -4.96
C LYS A 42 0.83 10.38 -5.94
N ALA A 43 0.62 9.07 -5.78
CA ALA A 43 -0.29 8.31 -6.64
C ALA A 43 -1.75 8.77 -6.47
N LEU A 44 -2.21 8.96 -5.23
CA LEU A 44 -3.59 9.39 -4.95
C LEU A 44 -3.89 10.84 -5.36
N ASN A 45 -2.86 11.69 -5.42
CA ASN A 45 -3.01 13.11 -5.77
C ASN A 45 -2.76 13.40 -7.25
N LYS A 46 -2.42 12.41 -8.08
CA LYS A 46 -2.37 12.60 -9.53
C LYS A 46 -3.79 12.78 -10.04
N ARG A 47 -4.14 14.03 -10.32
CA ARG A 47 -5.28 14.39 -11.19
C ARG A 47 -4.83 14.30 -12.63
#